data_AF-A0A6J8F0S6-F1
#
_entry.id   AF-A0A6J8F0S6-F1
#
_cell.length_a   1.000
_cell.length_b   1.000
_cell.length_c   1.000
_cell.angle_alpha   90.00
_cell.angle_beta   90.00
_cell.angle_gamma   90.00
#
_symmetry.space_group_name_H-M   'P 1'
#
loop_
_entity.id
_entity.type
_entity.pdbx_description
1 polymer ?
#
loop_
_entity_poly.entity_id
_entity_poly.type
_entity_poly.pdbx_seq_one_letter_code
_entity_poly.pdbx_strand_id
1 'polypeptide(L)'
;MLEEILEKILETILDEKILETELDTIHIKPDSVKSGQNIFDNLFLEFGKYDQSDKRFSKATRGNQCTCNCLVYLAMAAKKLVKHLDLNSILDEGDKIYMQTVQYLKKTENFQNMLLTLDEIPSTLDICNKKLKVDKKDVLFGAAIQTSESVGFL
;
A
#
# COMPACT_ATOMS: atom_id res chain seq x y z
N MET A 1 -33.86 24.24 -29.14
CA MET A 1 -33.27 24.65 -27.85
C MET A 1 -32.91 23.48 -26.96
N LEU A 2 -33.81 22.54 -26.62
CA LEU A 2 -33.44 21.37 -25.81
C LEU A 2 -32.55 20.38 -26.57
N GLU A 3 -32.82 20.18 -27.87
CA GLU A 3 -32.04 19.28 -28.74
C GLU A 3 -30.60 19.76 -28.97
N GLU A 4 -30.41 21.07 -29.22
CA GLU A 4 -29.07 21.70 -29.32
C GLU A 4 -28.24 21.57 -28.04
N ILE A 5 -28.88 21.57 -26.87
CA ILE A 5 -28.19 21.39 -25.58
C ILE A 5 -27.80 19.92 -25.42
N LEU A 6 -28.67 18.99 -25.84
CA LEU A 6 -28.36 17.56 -25.79
C LEU A 6 -27.24 17.18 -26.76
N GLU A 7 -27.21 17.74 -27.98
CA GLU A 7 -26.12 17.54 -28.93
C GLU A 7 -24.79 18.07 -28.39
N LYS A 8 -24.77 19.26 -27.79
CA LYS A 8 -23.55 19.80 -27.17
C LYS A 8 -23.07 18.99 -25.97
N ILE A 9 -23.99 18.43 -25.17
CA ILE A 9 -23.64 17.54 -24.05
C ILE A 9 -23.10 16.22 -24.58
N LEU A 10 -23.70 15.65 -25.63
CA LEU A 10 -23.20 14.44 -26.28
C LEU A 10 -21.85 14.66 -26.95
N GLU A 11 -21.63 15.79 -27.62
CA GLU A 11 -20.33 16.17 -28.18
C GLU A 11 -19.30 16.35 -27.06
N THR A 12 -19.67 16.96 -25.92
CA THR A 12 -18.75 17.12 -24.77
C THR A 12 -18.41 15.77 -24.11
N ILE A 13 -19.36 14.83 -24.03
CA ILE A 13 -19.16 13.49 -23.50
C ILE A 13 -18.41 12.59 -24.51
N LEU A 14 -18.54 12.83 -25.81
CA LEU A 14 -17.81 12.11 -26.86
C LEU A 14 -16.42 12.71 -27.14
N ASP A 15 -16.18 13.97 -26.81
CA ASP A 15 -14.86 14.62 -26.75
C ASP A 15 -14.11 14.34 -25.44
N GLU A 16 -14.75 13.72 -24.45
CA GLU A 16 -14.06 12.71 -23.61
C GLU A 16 -13.72 11.48 -24.48
N LYS A 17 -13.02 11.73 -25.59
CA LYS A 17 -11.93 10.86 -26.00
C LYS A 17 -11.15 10.61 -24.73
N ILE A 18 -11.35 9.39 -24.23
CA ILE A 18 -10.40 8.64 -23.43
C ILE A 18 -9.04 9.24 -23.75
N LEU A 19 -8.55 10.07 -22.83
CA LEU A 19 -7.14 10.35 -22.72
C LEU A 19 -6.55 8.99 -22.39
N GLU A 20 -6.36 8.17 -23.43
CA GLU A 20 -5.17 7.35 -23.58
C GLU A 20 -4.02 8.37 -23.62
N THR A 21 -3.77 9.03 -22.47
CA THR A 21 -2.41 9.27 -22.06
C THR A 21 -1.77 7.92 -22.24
N GLU A 22 -0.91 7.80 -23.25
CA GLU A 22 0.04 6.71 -23.36
C GLU A 22 0.51 6.47 -21.94
N LEU A 23 0.07 5.35 -21.34
CA LEU A 23 0.55 4.95 -20.05
C LEU A 23 2.01 4.64 -20.29
N ASP A 24 2.86 5.64 -20.06
CA ASP A 24 4.29 5.52 -20.12
C ASP A 24 4.63 4.26 -19.33
N THR A 25 4.99 3.21 -20.05
CA THR A 25 5.27 1.92 -19.42
C THR A 25 6.59 2.09 -18.72
N ILE A 26 6.54 2.44 -17.44
CA ILE A 26 7.73 2.61 -16.63
C ILE A 26 8.31 1.22 -16.39
N HIS A 27 9.33 0.88 -17.17
CA HIS A 27 10.12 -0.34 -16.96
C HIS A 27 11.01 -0.18 -15.73
N ILE A 28 10.44 -0.42 -14.55
CA ILE A 28 11.21 -0.49 -13.30
C ILE A 28 11.98 -1.81 -13.30
N LYS A 29 13.32 -1.74 -13.30
CA LYS A 29 14.20 -2.86 -12.94
C LYS A 29 14.58 -2.68 -11.47
N PRO A 30 13.91 -3.34 -10.52
CA PRO A 30 14.15 -3.13 -9.09
C PRO A 30 15.63 -3.32 -8.72
N ASP A 31 16.30 -4.25 -9.40
CA ASP A 31 17.68 -4.64 -9.16
C ASP A 31 18.70 -3.58 -9.62
N SER A 32 18.28 -2.60 -10.44
CA SER A 32 19.16 -1.59 -11.05
C SER A 32 19.07 -0.22 -10.38
N VAL A 33 18.07 0.00 -9.52
CA VAL A 33 17.88 1.29 -8.87
C VAL A 33 18.52 1.25 -7.49
N LYS A 34 19.46 2.16 -7.24
CA LYS A 34 19.95 2.39 -5.88
C LYS A 34 18.86 3.14 -5.12
N SER A 35 18.49 2.66 -3.93
CA SER A 35 17.54 3.37 -3.06
C SER A 35 17.95 4.86 -2.94
N GLY A 36 17.01 5.77 -3.20
CA GLY A 36 17.26 7.21 -3.20
C GLY A 36 17.65 7.84 -4.55
N GLN A 37 17.50 7.13 -5.67
CA GLN A 37 17.62 7.74 -7.00
C GLN A 37 16.30 8.38 -7.45
N ASN A 38 16.36 9.65 -7.83
CA ASN A 38 15.30 10.29 -8.62
C ASN A 38 15.27 9.60 -9.99
N ILE A 39 14.26 8.77 -10.24
CA ILE A 39 14.07 8.16 -11.56
C ILE A 39 13.37 9.16 -12.51
N PHE A 40 12.61 10.10 -11.96
CA PHE A 40 12.01 11.23 -12.67
C PHE A 40 12.04 12.47 -11.76
N ASP A 41 11.94 13.67 -12.33
CA ASP A 41 12.10 14.97 -11.63
C ASP A 41 11.21 15.17 -10.39
N ASN A 42 10.21 14.30 -10.17
CA ASN A 42 9.34 14.30 -8.99
C ASN A 42 9.00 12.89 -8.42
N LEU A 43 9.71 11.82 -8.82
CA LEU A 43 9.45 10.46 -8.33
C LEU A 43 10.60 9.95 -7.46
N PHE A 44 10.36 9.93 -6.15
CA PHE A 44 11.25 9.31 -5.17
C PHE A 44 10.89 7.84 -4.99
N LEU A 45 11.84 6.96 -5.28
CA LEU A 45 11.70 5.54 -5.03
C LEU A 45 12.66 5.12 -3.91
N GLU A 46 12.08 4.63 -2.84
CA GLU A 46 12.78 3.98 -1.74
C GLU A 46 12.60 2.46 -1.91
N PHE A 47 13.72 1.74 -1.95
CA PHE A 47 13.72 0.29 -2.06
C PHE A 47 14.16 -0.35 -0.76
N GLY A 48 13.49 -1.43 -0.38
CA GLY A 48 13.98 -2.36 0.63
C GLY A 48 15.26 -3.06 0.15
N LYS A 49 16.01 -3.64 1.07
CA LYS A 49 17.17 -4.49 0.76
C LYS A 49 16.76 -5.88 0.31
N TYR A 50 15.51 -6.25 0.55
CA TYR A 50 14.88 -7.52 0.22
C TYR A 50 13.36 -7.31 0.06
N ASP A 51 12.68 -8.31 -0.48
CA ASP A 51 11.23 -8.34 -0.62
C ASP A 51 10.60 -9.43 0.26
N GLN A 52 9.26 -9.48 0.26
CA GLN A 52 8.48 -10.42 1.07
C GLN A 52 8.69 -11.92 0.75
N SER A 53 9.28 -12.24 -0.40
CA SER A 53 9.60 -13.61 -0.84
C SER A 53 11.02 -14.05 -0.47
N ASP A 54 11.83 -13.16 0.11
CA ASP A 54 13.21 -13.44 0.51
C ASP A 54 13.30 -14.67 1.42
N LYS A 55 14.38 -15.44 1.25
CA LYS A 55 14.67 -16.67 2.01
C LYS A 55 14.87 -16.45 3.52
N ARG A 56 15.03 -15.21 3.98
CA ARG A 56 15.06 -14.84 5.41
C ARG A 56 13.72 -15.11 6.08
N PHE A 57 12.63 -14.93 5.35
CA PHE A 57 11.31 -15.32 5.80
C PHE A 57 11.14 -16.83 5.67
N SER A 58 10.41 -17.41 6.62
CA SER A 58 10.20 -18.84 6.65
C SER A 58 9.48 -19.31 5.38
N LYS A 59 9.73 -20.55 4.92
CA LYS A 59 9.00 -21.12 3.77
C LYS A 59 7.48 -21.14 3.98
N ALA A 60 7.02 -21.14 5.23
CA ALA A 60 5.60 -21.15 5.57
C ALA A 60 4.92 -19.78 5.47
N THR A 61 5.71 -18.69 5.47
CA THR A 61 5.18 -17.32 5.53
C THR A 61 5.56 -16.52 4.28
N ARG A 62 6.79 -16.68 3.79
CA ARG A 62 7.35 -15.89 2.68
C ARG A 62 6.44 -15.87 1.45
N GLY A 63 6.18 -14.66 0.95
CA GLY A 63 5.29 -14.39 -0.16
C GLY A 63 3.80 -14.23 0.20
N ASN A 64 3.39 -14.54 1.43
CA ASN A 64 1.98 -14.49 1.84
C ASN A 64 1.65 -13.32 2.80
N GLN A 65 2.66 -12.64 3.31
CA GLN A 65 2.53 -11.61 4.35
C GLN A 65 2.18 -10.20 3.82
N CYS A 66 1.76 -10.06 2.56
CA CYS A 66 1.53 -8.77 1.91
C CYS A 66 0.51 -7.88 2.64
N THR A 67 -0.65 -8.41 3.03
CA THR A 67 -1.69 -7.65 3.75
C THR A 67 -1.15 -7.11 5.08
N CYS A 68 -0.35 -7.91 5.80
CA CYS A 68 0.27 -7.50 7.06
C CYS A 68 1.35 -6.43 6.85
N ASN A 69 2.19 -6.58 5.83
CA ASN A 69 3.20 -5.56 5.46
C ASN A 69 2.54 -4.21 5.16
N CYS A 70 1.48 -4.20 4.35
CA CYS A 70 0.74 -2.98 4.01
C CYS A 70 0.12 -2.33 5.27
N LEU A 71 -0.45 -3.13 6.17
CA LEU A 71 -1.03 -2.63 7.41
C LEU A 71 0.02 -2.01 8.33
N VAL A 72 1.19 -2.65 8.45
CA VAL A 72 2.33 -2.12 9.23
C VAL A 72 2.82 -0.80 8.64
N TYR A 73 3.00 -0.72 7.32
CA TYR A 73 3.37 0.52 6.64
C TYR A 73 2.40 1.67 7.00
N LEU A 74 1.09 1.43 6.83
CA LEU A 74 0.07 2.43 7.12
C LEU A 74 0.08 2.85 8.59
N ALA A 75 0.21 1.90 9.52
CA ALA A 75 0.26 2.18 10.95
C ALA A 75 1.50 3.00 11.34
N MET A 76 2.67 2.64 10.82
CA MET A 76 3.93 3.35 11.07
C MET A 76 3.91 4.76 10.49
N ALA A 77 3.40 4.93 9.26
CA ALA A 77 3.26 6.23 8.60
C ALA A 77 2.27 7.14 9.34
N ALA A 78 1.06 6.64 9.63
CA ALA A 78 0.00 7.43 10.26
C ALA A 78 0.36 7.89 11.68
N LYS A 79 1.14 7.08 12.42
CA LYS A 79 1.55 7.40 13.80
C LYS A 79 2.95 7.97 13.92
N LYS A 80 3.64 8.20 12.78
CA LYS A 80 5.04 8.67 12.74
C LYS A 80 5.93 7.89 13.72
N LEU A 81 5.75 6.56 13.77
CA LEU A 81 6.38 5.71 14.80
C LEU A 81 7.89 5.64 14.65
N VAL A 82 8.36 5.89 13.44
CA VAL A 82 9.76 5.92 13.05
C VAL A 82 10.06 7.25 12.36
N LYS A 83 11.28 7.75 12.57
CA LYS A 83 11.77 9.00 11.96
C LYS A 83 11.91 8.87 10.44
N HIS A 84 12.26 7.66 9.99
CA HIS A 84 12.35 7.26 8.58
C HIS A 84 11.66 5.92 8.44
N LEU A 85 10.88 5.75 7.37
CA LEU A 85 10.13 4.52 7.11
C LEU A 85 11.08 3.45 6.53
N ASP A 86 11.79 2.72 7.40
CA ASP A 86 12.62 1.62 6.94
C ASP A 86 11.74 0.47 6.43
N LEU A 87 11.72 0.30 5.11
CA LEU A 87 10.96 -0.75 4.43
C LEU A 87 11.34 -2.15 4.91
N ASN A 88 12.58 -2.38 5.35
CA ASN A 88 13.00 -3.68 5.86
C ASN A 88 12.32 -4.00 7.19
N SER A 89 12.31 -3.03 8.12
CA SER A 89 11.58 -3.13 9.40
C SER A 89 10.08 -3.37 9.20
N ILE A 90 9.48 -2.80 8.15
CA ILE A 90 8.07 -3.06 7.79
C ILE A 90 7.86 -4.52 7.40
N LEU A 91 8.74 -5.08 6.58
CA LEU A 91 8.65 -6.49 6.18
C LEU A 91 8.83 -7.43 7.37
N ASP A 92 9.75 -7.10 8.28
CA ASP A 92 10.03 -7.91 9.49
C ASP A 92 8.84 -7.90 10.46
N GLU A 93 8.27 -6.72 10.77
CA GLU A 93 7.08 -6.63 11.62
C GLU A 93 5.83 -7.20 10.94
N GLY A 94 5.72 -7.07 9.62
CA GLY A 94 4.63 -7.66 8.84
C GLY A 94 4.64 -9.20 8.88
N ASP A 95 5.80 -9.84 8.73
CA ASP A 95 5.94 -11.31 8.87
C ASP A 95 5.60 -11.77 10.29
N LYS A 96 6.02 -11.02 11.31
CA LYS A 96 5.67 -11.29 12.72
C LYS A 96 4.16 -11.24 12.97
N ILE A 97 3.47 -10.20 12.49
CA ILE A 97 2.00 -10.10 12.60
C ILE A 97 1.31 -11.21 11.83
N TYR A 98 1.79 -11.53 10.64
CA TYR A 98 1.27 -12.63 9.83
C TYR A 98 1.37 -13.96 10.60
N MET A 99 2.55 -14.28 11.14
CA MET A 99 2.76 -15.51 11.92
C MET A 99 1.80 -15.61 13.11
N GLN A 100 1.67 -14.53 13.89
CA GLN A 100 0.76 -14.48 15.03
C GLN A 100 -0.70 -14.68 14.62
N THR A 101 -1.10 -14.05 13.51
CA THR A 101 -2.46 -14.16 12.96
C THR A 101 -2.75 -15.58 12.48
N VAL A 102 -1.84 -16.19 11.72
CA VAL A 102 -1.99 -17.58 11.26
C VAL A 102 -2.05 -18.56 12.43
N GLN A 103 -1.20 -18.38 13.44
CA GLN A 103 -1.24 -19.22 14.66
C GLN A 103 -2.59 -19.10 15.38
N TYR A 104 -3.10 -17.88 15.53
CA TYR A 104 -4.41 -17.63 16.12
C TYR A 104 -5.53 -18.29 15.32
N LEU A 105 -5.59 -18.05 14.00
CA LEU A 105 -6.63 -18.60 13.13
C LEU A 105 -6.63 -20.13 13.12
N LYS A 106 -5.45 -20.76 13.09
CA LYS A 106 -5.31 -22.22 13.19
C LYS A 106 -5.82 -22.75 14.53
N LYS A 107 -5.50 -22.06 15.63
CA LYS A 107 -5.96 -22.43 16.98
C LYS A 107 -7.48 -22.30 17.12
N THR A 108 -8.09 -21.34 16.44
CA THR A 108 -9.55 -21.13 16.45
C THR A 108 -10.28 -21.84 15.32
N GLU A 109 -9.61 -22.70 14.55
CA GLU A 109 -10.18 -23.42 13.39
C GLU A 109 -10.79 -22.50 12.31
N ASN A 110 -10.32 -21.26 12.23
CA ASN A 110 -10.78 -20.24 11.26
C ASN A 110 -9.75 -19.99 10.15
N PHE A 111 -8.67 -20.77 10.08
CA PHE A 111 -7.65 -20.60 9.05
C PHE A 111 -8.14 -21.18 7.73
N GLN A 112 -8.40 -20.32 6.75
CA GLN A 112 -8.94 -20.71 5.45
C GLN A 112 -7.88 -20.75 4.35
N ASN A 113 -7.03 -19.72 4.28
CA ASN A 113 -6.02 -19.57 3.23
C ASN A 113 -4.76 -18.89 3.80
N MET A 114 -3.62 -19.09 3.13
CA MET A 114 -2.38 -18.37 3.41
C MET A 114 -2.48 -16.88 3.06
N LEU A 115 -3.26 -16.50 2.05
CA LEU A 115 -3.48 -15.10 1.71
C LEU A 115 -4.55 -14.50 2.62
N LEU A 116 -4.11 -13.91 3.73
CA LEU A 116 -5.01 -13.32 4.72
C LEU A 116 -5.69 -12.06 4.18
N THR A 117 -6.99 -11.99 4.40
CA THR A 117 -7.80 -10.78 4.25
C THR A 117 -7.52 -9.82 5.41
N LEU A 118 -7.87 -8.54 5.23
CA LEU A 118 -7.74 -7.56 6.31
C LEU A 118 -8.61 -7.93 7.51
N ASP A 119 -9.78 -8.53 7.31
CA ASP A 119 -10.73 -8.91 8.37
C ASP A 119 -10.18 -10.00 9.29
N GLU A 120 -9.38 -10.91 8.75
CA GLU A 120 -8.71 -11.97 9.51
C GLU A 120 -7.61 -11.46 10.45
N ILE A 121 -7.05 -10.28 10.20
CA ILE A 121 -5.98 -9.70 11.03
C ILE A 121 -6.56 -9.08 12.31
N PRO A 122 -6.05 -9.33 13.52
CA PRO A 122 -6.58 -8.72 14.74
C PRO A 122 -6.59 -7.17 14.68
N SER A 123 -7.67 -6.53 15.16
CA SER A 123 -7.76 -5.07 15.20
C SER A 123 -6.88 -4.42 16.25
N THR A 124 -6.30 -5.21 17.17
CA THR A 124 -5.30 -4.72 18.14
C THR A 124 -3.99 -5.43 17.87
N LEU A 125 -2.97 -4.67 17.49
CA LEU A 125 -1.67 -5.17 17.05
C LEU A 125 -0.57 -4.56 17.91
N ASP A 126 0.52 -5.29 18.07
CA ASP A 126 1.76 -4.75 18.62
C ASP A 126 2.73 -4.47 17.46
N ILE A 127 2.91 -3.18 17.14
CA ILE A 127 3.79 -2.71 16.06
C ILE A 127 4.88 -1.85 16.69
N CYS A 128 6.13 -2.25 16.50
CA CYS A 128 7.30 -1.57 17.07
C CYS A 128 7.19 -1.35 18.60
N ASN A 129 6.76 -2.37 19.35
CA ASN A 129 6.55 -2.34 20.81
C ASN A 129 5.47 -1.33 21.25
N LYS A 130 4.53 -1.01 20.37
CA LYS A 130 3.38 -0.15 20.67
C LYS A 130 2.11 -0.88 20.30
N LYS A 131 1.20 -0.94 21.27
CA LYS A 131 -0.13 -1.48 21.05
C LYS A 131 -0.98 -0.46 20.29
N LEU A 132 -1.38 -0.81 19.07
CA LEU A 132 -2.20 0.02 18.19
C LEU A 132 -3.55 -0.65 17.97
N LYS A 133 -4.61 0.16 18.02
CA LYS A 133 -5.94 -0.25 17.58
C LYS A 133 -6.14 0.25 16.15
N VAL A 134 -6.35 -0.67 15.23
CA VAL A 134 -6.69 -0.42 13.84
C VAL A 134 -8.21 -0.45 13.73
N ASP A 135 -8.80 0.68 13.35
CA ASP A 135 -10.22 0.78 13.02
C ASP A 135 -10.40 0.44 11.54
N LYS A 136 -10.99 -0.73 11.27
CA LYS A 136 -11.25 -1.20 9.90
C LYS A 136 -12.65 -0.71 9.50
N LYS A 137 -12.70 0.24 8.59
CA LYS A 137 -13.96 0.77 8.09
C LYS A 137 -14.45 -0.10 6.93
N ASP A 138 -15.75 -0.34 6.89
CA ASP A 138 -16.43 -1.01 5.79
C ASP A 138 -16.58 -0.04 4.61
N VAL A 139 -15.46 0.24 3.95
CA VAL A 139 -15.38 1.06 2.74
C VAL A 139 -14.60 0.28 1.69
N LEU A 140 -15.24 0.06 0.54
CA LEU A 140 -14.61 -0.64 -0.59
C LEU A 140 -13.36 0.08 -1.13
N PHE A 141 -13.30 1.41 -1.00
CA PHE A 141 -12.24 2.24 -1.57
C PHE A 141 -11.80 3.32 -0.58
N GLY A 142 -10.49 3.58 -0.55
CA GLY A 142 -9.89 4.75 0.09
C GLY A 142 -9.27 5.67 -0.97
N ALA A 143 -9.41 6.98 -0.82
CA ALA A 143 -8.73 7.96 -1.66
C ALA A 143 -7.49 8.49 -0.95
N ALA A 144 -6.32 8.36 -1.59
CA ALA A 144 -5.11 9.06 -1.18
C ALA A 144 -5.03 10.37 -1.97
N ILE A 145 -5.43 11.47 -1.35
CA ILE A 145 -5.38 12.80 -1.97
C ILE A 145 -4.13 13.51 -1.48
N GLN A 146 -3.13 13.66 -2.34
CA GLN A 146 -2.02 14.56 -2.09
C GLN A 146 -2.47 15.98 -2.46
N THR A 147 -2.66 16.83 -1.47
CA THR A 147 -2.84 18.26 -1.71
C THR A 147 -1.45 18.90 -1.77
N SER A 148 -1.10 19.50 -2.90
CA SER A 148 0.05 20.40 -2.96
C SER A 148 -0.34 21.67 -2.22
N GLU A 149 0.15 21.84 -1.00
CA GLU A 149 0.23 23.18 -0.44
C GLU A 149 1.14 24.00 -1.35
N SER A 150 0.58 25.07 -1.92
CA SER A 150 1.31 26.06 -2.70
C SER A 150 2.34 26.67 -1.77
N VAL A 151 3.63 26.40 -2.02
CA VAL A 151 4.71 27.10 -1.33
C VAL A 151 4.64 28.55 -1.77
N GLY A 152 4.04 29.39 -0.92
CA GLY A 152 4.07 30.83 -1.05
C GLY A 152 5.51 31.30 -0.94
N PHE A 153 5.99 31.99 -1.97
CA PHE A 153 7.21 32.77 -1.93
C PHE A 153 7.09 33.87 -0.88
N LEU A 154 7.97 33.87 0.12
CA LEU A 154 8.48 35.06 0.79
C LEU A 154 9.95 34.85 1.16
#